data_AF-X1EPZ8-F1
#
_entry.id   AF-X1EPZ8-F1
#
_cell.length_a   1.000
_cell.length_b   1.000
_cell.length_c   1.000
_cell.angle_alpha   90.00
_cell.angle_beta   90.00
_cell.angle_gamma   90.00
#
_symmetry.space_group_name_H-M   'P 1'
#
loop_
_entity.id
_entity.type
_entity.pdbx_description
1 polymer ?
#
loop_
_entity_poly.entity_id
_entity_poly.type
_entity_poly.pdbx_seq_one_letter_code
_entity_poly.pdbx_strand_id
1 'polypeptide(L)'
;MHVKVTSEEETFHATLDEYYSLDKVTRDSAPADSELNKKLVKIQQSPSELLKLKLVGVGKILTRIFTLLFGILIALIMMPIKLGKIVKMR
;
A
#
# COMPACT_ATOMS: atom_id res chain seq x y z
N MET A 1 -6.53 -4.74 -3.64
CA MET A 1 -5.51 -3.74 -3.22
C MET A 1 -5.76 -2.42 -3.94
N HIS A 2 -5.68 -2.35 -5.28
CA HIS A 2 -6.05 -1.13 -6.01
C HIS A 2 -7.50 -0.66 -5.73
N VAL A 3 -8.48 -1.58 -5.80
CA VAL A 3 -9.89 -1.28 -5.46
C VAL A 3 -10.05 -0.72 -4.03
N LYS A 4 -9.21 -1.18 -3.09
CA LYS A 4 -9.25 -0.72 -1.70
C LYS A 4 -8.65 0.68 -1.55
N VAL A 5 -7.58 0.99 -2.30
CA VAL A 5 -7.02 2.34 -2.32
C VAL A 5 -8.01 3.31 -2.94
N THR A 6 -8.68 2.93 -4.03
CA THR A 6 -9.67 3.78 -4.70
C THR A 6 -10.89 4.07 -3.81
N SER A 7 -11.39 3.08 -3.05
CA SER A 7 -12.51 3.32 -2.12
C SER A 7 -12.12 4.21 -0.93
N GLU A 8 -10.90 4.05 -0.41
CA GLU A 8 -10.38 4.90 0.68
C GLU A 8 -10.09 6.32 0.19
N GLU A 9 -9.62 6.49 -1.06
CA GLU A 9 -9.48 7.79 -1.72
C GLU A 9 -10.85 8.47 -1.89
N GLU A 10 -11.88 7.75 -2.35
CA GLU A 10 -13.24 8.28 -2.48
C GLU A 10 -13.82 8.73 -1.12
N THR A 11 -13.60 7.93 -0.07
CA THR A 11 -14.03 8.28 1.30
C THR A 11 -13.27 9.50 1.83
N PHE A 12 -11.98 9.63 1.51
CA PHE A 12 -11.17 10.78 1.85
C PHE A 12 -11.66 12.05 1.13
N HIS A 13 -11.94 11.97 -0.17
CA HIS A 13 -12.49 13.09 -0.94
C HIS A 13 -13.85 13.54 -0.42
N ALA A 14 -14.75 12.60 -0.08
CA ALA A 14 -16.04 12.93 0.52
C ALA A 14 -15.88 13.65 1.88
N THR A 15 -14.92 13.22 2.72
CA THR A 15 -14.65 13.84 4.01
C THR A 15 -14.03 15.25 3.84
N LEU A 16 -13.19 15.43 2.82
CA LEU A 16 -12.62 16.71 2.42
C LEU A 16 -13.71 17.69 1.98
N ASP A 17 -14.58 17.25 1.07
CA ASP A 17 -15.66 18.09 0.55
C ASP A 17 -16.61 18.53 1.66
N GLU A 18 -16.97 17.61 2.57
CA GLU A 18 -17.81 17.93 3.74
C GLU A 18 -17.12 18.88 4.73
N TYR A 19 -15.80 18.75 4.90
CA TYR A 19 -15.06 19.63 5.81
C TYR A 19 -14.84 21.02 5.22
N TYR A 20 -14.55 21.13 3.92
CA TYR A 20 -14.30 22.40 3.23
C TYR A 20 -15.56 23.06 2.66
N SER A 21 -16.73 22.41 2.71
CA SER A 21 -18.02 23.05 2.44
C SER A 21 -18.40 24.10 3.50
N LEU A 22 -17.82 24.00 4.70
CA LEU A 22 -17.97 25.01 5.75
C LEU A 22 -17.03 26.20 5.52
N ASP A 23 -17.51 27.39 5.85
CA ASP A 23 -16.67 28.59 5.76
C ASP A 23 -15.49 28.51 6.73
N LYS A 24 -14.41 29.21 6.39
CA LYS A 24 -13.17 29.18 7.17
C LYS A 24 -13.36 29.65 8.63
N VAL A 25 -14.24 30.63 8.86
CA VAL A 25 -14.44 31.22 10.19
C VAL A 25 -15.09 30.21 11.13
N THR A 26 -16.08 29.47 10.64
CA THR A 26 -16.74 28.39 11.40
C THR A 26 -15.77 27.24 11.73
N ARG A 27 -14.79 26.97 10.85
CA ARG A 27 -13.79 25.91 11.06
C ARG A 27 -12.73 26.29 12.08
N ASP A 28 -12.20 27.50 11.96
CA ASP A 28 -11.15 28.01 12.85
C ASP A 28 -11.69 28.33 14.25
N SER A 29 -13.01 28.59 14.36
CA SER A 29 -13.69 28.87 15.63
C SER A 29 -14.24 27.60 16.32
N ALA A 30 -14.05 26.43 15.71
CA ALA A 30 -14.53 25.17 16.28
C ALA A 30 -13.76 24.84 17.57
N PRO A 31 -14.44 24.45 18.66
CA PRO A 31 -13.77 24.17 19.92
C PRO A 31 -12.81 22.97 19.79
N ALA A 32 -11.77 22.97 20.63
CA ALA A 32 -10.91 21.80 20.82
C ALA A 32 -11.81 20.60 21.21
N ASP A 33 -11.52 19.43 20.66
CA ASP A 33 -12.32 18.20 20.76
C ASP A 33 -13.68 18.15 20.04
N SER A 34 -14.05 19.17 19.27
CA SER A 34 -15.23 19.12 18.40
C SER A 34 -15.10 18.05 17.31
N GLU A 35 -16.25 17.56 16.82
CA GLU A 35 -16.30 16.65 15.67
C GLU A 35 -15.59 17.22 14.43
N LEU A 36 -15.60 18.54 14.25
CA LEU A 36 -14.82 19.22 13.21
C LEU A 36 -13.32 19.00 13.38
N ASN A 37 -12.80 19.16 14.60
CA ASN A 37 -11.38 18.99 14.85
C ASN A 37 -10.95 17.51 14.67
N LYS A 38 -11.81 16.56 15.05
CA LYS A 38 -11.59 15.13 14.76
C LYS A 38 -11.55 14.85 13.26
N LYS A 39 -12.46 15.47 12.47
CA LYS A 39 -12.43 15.39 11.00
C LYS A 39 -11.15 15.97 10.42
N LEU A 40 -10.67 17.11 10.94
CA LEU A 40 -9.41 17.71 10.50
C LEU A 40 -8.21 16.80 10.75
N VAL A 41 -8.10 16.22 11.96
CA VAL A 41 -7.02 15.27 12.29
C VAL A 41 -7.08 14.06 11.36
N LYS A 42 -8.28 13.54 11.09
CA LYS A 42 -8.47 12.42 10.15
C LYS A 42 -7.98 12.80 8.74
N ILE A 43 -8.37 13.97 8.23
CA ILE A 43 -7.91 14.48 6.92
C ILE A 43 -6.39 14.61 6.88
N GLN A 44 -5.74 15.06 7.96
CA GLN A 44 -4.28 15.18 8.03
C GLN A 44 -3.57 13.81 8.07
N GLN A 45 -4.19 12.79 8.67
CA GLN A 45 -3.61 11.45 8.80
C GLN A 45 -3.83 10.57 7.56
N SER A 46 -4.93 10.77 6.82
CA SER A 46 -5.29 9.97 5.65
C SER A 46 -4.21 9.87 4.55
N PRO A 47 -3.43 10.92 4.19
CA PRO A 47 -2.35 10.81 3.21
C PRO A 47 -1.29 9.77 3.60
N SER A 48 -0.96 9.69 4.89
CA SER A 48 0.03 8.72 5.39
C SER A 48 -0.49 7.28 5.34
N GLU A 49 -1.80 7.09 5.55
CA GLU A 49 -2.46 5.78 5.47
C GLU A 49 -2.60 5.31 4.03
N LEU A 50 -2.98 6.19 3.11
CA LEU A 50 -3.04 5.91 1.67
C LEU A 50 -1.66 5.54 1.12
N LEU A 51 -0.60 6.23 1.55
CA LEU A 51 0.78 5.87 1.19
C LEU A 51 1.18 4.49 1.73
N LYS A 52 0.83 4.17 2.98
CA LYS A 52 1.07 2.82 3.54
C LYS A 52 0.35 1.75 2.75
N LEU A 53 -0.92 1.96 2.38
CA LEU A 53 -1.70 1.01 1.58
C LEU A 53 -1.08 0.81 0.19
N LYS A 54 -0.61 1.89 -0.46
CA LYS A 54 0.13 1.82 -1.73
C LYS A 54 1.45 1.07 -1.58
N LEU A 55 2.25 1.36 -0.55
CA LEU A 55 3.54 0.71 -0.26
C LEU A 55 3.40 -0.78 0.03
N VAL A 56 2.39 -1.20 0.80
CA VAL A 56 2.11 -2.63 1.05
C VAL A 56 1.71 -3.34 -0.24
N GLY A 57 0.97 -2.67 -1.12
CA GLY A 57 0.65 -3.17 -2.46
C GLY A 57 1.91 -3.43 -3.30
N VAL A 58 2.81 -2.44 -3.37
CA VAL A 58 4.09 -2.54 -4.08
C VAL A 58 4.98 -3.62 -3.46
N GLY A 59 5.05 -3.69 -2.13
CA GLY A 59 5.82 -4.70 -1.41
C GLY A 59 5.42 -6.12 -1.80
N LYS A 60 4.11 -6.41 -1.90
CA LYS A 60 3.63 -7.74 -2.33
C LYS A 60 4.02 -8.09 -3.76
N ILE A 61 4.02 -7.11 -4.67
CA ILE A 61 4.46 -7.34 -6.06
C ILE A 61 5.95 -7.70 -6.08
N LEU A 62 6.75 -6.97 -5.30
CA LEU A 62 8.19 -7.16 -5.23
C LEU A 62 8.54 -8.51 -4.62
N THR A 63 7.83 -8.93 -3.56
CA THR A 63 8.01 -10.26 -2.97
C THR A 63 7.73 -11.37 -3.98
N ARG A 64 6.65 -11.28 -4.76
CA ARG A 64 6.31 -12.29 -5.78
C ARG A 64 7.39 -12.45 -6.85
N ILE A 65 7.89 -11.32 -7.36
CA ILE A 65 8.96 -11.30 -8.36
C ILE A 65 10.24 -11.90 -7.76
N PHE A 66 10.58 -11.53 -6.53
CA PHE A 66 11.75 -12.07 -5.83
C PHE A 66 11.65 -13.59 -5.65
N THR A 67 10.50 -14.11 -5.22
CA THR A 67 10.28 -15.55 -5.08
C THR A 67 10.40 -16.28 -6.42
N LEU A 68 9.88 -15.70 -7.51
CA LEU A 68 10.00 -16.28 -8.85
C LEU A 68 11.46 -16.37 -9.30
N LEU A 69 12.20 -15.27 -9.17
CA LEU A 69 13.63 -15.22 -9.52
C LEU A 69 14.45 -16.20 -8.68
N PHE A 70 14.16 -16.31 -7.39
CA PHE A 70 14.83 -17.25 -6.50
C PHE A 70 14.54 -18.71 -6.90
N GLY A 71 13.31 -19.02 -7.29
CA GLY A 71 12.95 -20.35 -7.82
C GLY A 71 13.73 -20.72 -9.09
N ILE A 72 13.87 -19.77 -10.02
CA ILE A 72 14.67 -19.96 -11.24
C ILE A 72 16.15 -20.17 -10.89
N LEU A 73 16.69 -19.38 -9.95
CA LEU A 73 18.06 -19.53 -9.48
C LEU A 73 18.33 -20.94 -8.93
N ILE A 74 17.43 -21.47 -8.09
CA ILE A 74 17.53 -22.84 -7.58
C ILE A 74 17.50 -23.86 -8.73
N ALA A 75 16.60 -23.70 -9.69
CA ALA A 75 16.49 -24.60 -10.84
C ALA A 75 17.78 -24.62 -11.67
N LEU A 76 18.38 -23.45 -11.92
CA LEU A 76 19.65 -23.31 -12.63
C LEU A 76 20.82 -23.95 -11.89
N ILE A 77 20.84 -23.91 -10.55
CA ILE A 77 21.88 -24.58 -9.75
C ILE A 77 21.68 -26.10 -9.71
N MET A 78 20.44 -26.59 -9.69
CA MET A 78 20.13 -28.03 -9.65
C MET A 78 20.36 -28.75 -10.99
N MET A 79 20.17 -28.06 -12.12
CA MET A 79 20.39 -28.63 -13.46
C MET A 79 21.80 -29.20 -13.68
N PRO A 80 22.91 -28.48 -13.44
CA PRO A 80 24.26 -29.00 -13.68
C PRO A 80 24.61 -30.16 -12.74
N ILE A 81 24.07 -30.19 -11.51
CA ILE A 81 24.26 -31.31 -10.59
C ILE A 81 23.58 -32.58 -11.11
N LYS A 82 22.34 -32.46 -11.61
CA LYS A 82 21.61 -33.58 -12.22
C LYS A 82 22.29 -34.07 -13.50
N LEU A 83 22.72 -33.16 -14.37
CA LEU A 83 23.45 -33.48 -15.59
C LEU A 83 24.80 -34.14 -15.30
N GLY A 84 25.57 -33.63 -14.33
CA GLY A 84 26.85 -34.21 -13.92
C GLY A 84 26.72 -35.62 -13.34
N LYS A 85 25.65 -35.91 -12.59
CA LYS A 85 25.35 -37.27 -12.12
C LYS A 85 25.03 -38.23 -13.26
N ILE A 86 24.27 -37.78 -14.26
CA ILE A 86 23.92 -38.61 -15.43
C ILE A 86 25.16 -38.91 -16.29
N VAL A 87 26.05 -37.93 -16.49
CA VAL A 87 27.29 -38.11 -17.26
C VAL A 87 28.29 -39.01 -16.56
N LYS A 88 28.41 -38.95 -15.22
CA LYS A 88 29.33 -39.81 -14.44
C LYS A 88 28.85 -41.26 -14.29
N MET A 89 27.58 -41.53 -14.62
CA MET A 89 26.96 -42.86 -14.51
C MET A 89 27.02 -43.65 -15.84
N ARG A 90 27.51 -43.02 -16.92
CA ARG A 90 27.96 -43.67 -18.16
C ARG A 90 29.46 -43.92 -18.11
#